data_AF-A0A2V6WSD9-F1
#
_entry.id   AF-A0A2V6WSD9-F1
#
_cell.length_a   1.000
_cell.length_b   1.000
_cell.length_c   1.000
_cell.angle_alpha   90.00
_cell.angle_beta   90.00
_cell.angle_gamma   90.00
#
_symmetry.space_group_name_H-M   'P 1'
#
loop_
_entity.id
_entity.type
_entity.pdbx_description
1 polymer ?
#
loop_
_entity_poly.entity_id
_entity_poly.type
_entity_poly.pdbx_seq_one_letter_code
_entity_poly.pdbx_strand_id
1 'polypeptide(L)'
;MPHYLSDDELKRTAPAEIAAYRGPVPTQIVSNGEYNPMPQTREQRRVEARVKELAGDLAPKHGVSRRQFLASSAGMAAAFLAMNDVFGQVFEVTRAEAATPGVADLRAQALSGQFIVDAQTHFVRDDFKQEGLLDLAKYAKENWNPKLWGANNLARYKFENYLKEIFVDSDTKVALLSGAPFDDPTWDLLTNDQIAAARLSINKFAGSRRLLGHAVFTPKKQGWMEEVDRAIATLKPDSWKGYTIGDPLFPSKLQSYWWLDDDKLVYPFYEKAVKSGITTVCIHKGLLPADYETSWPGVWEYATVKDLGKAAKDWPKINFVMYHGALRPFMEKPDAVLAEFEQTGRIKWATDLAEIPSKHG
;
A
#
# COMPACT_ATOMS: atom_id res chain seq x y z
N MET A 1 -16.72 -22.23 -8.35
CA MET A 1 -16.03 -20.93 -8.17
C MET A 1 -15.40 -20.58 -9.51
N PRO A 2 -15.46 -19.32 -9.96
CA PRO A 2 -14.67 -18.90 -11.11
C PRO A 2 -13.18 -19.16 -10.80
N HIS A 3 -12.46 -19.80 -11.70
CA HIS A 3 -11.02 -19.97 -11.63
C HIS A 3 -10.43 -19.81 -13.03
N TYR A 4 -9.16 -19.46 -13.10
CA TYR A 4 -8.42 -19.25 -14.34
C TYR A 4 -7.55 -20.45 -14.72
N LEU A 5 -7.51 -21.48 -13.87
CA LEU A 5 -6.90 -22.77 -14.18
C LEU A 5 -7.73 -23.49 -15.25
N SER A 6 -7.07 -24.03 -16.26
CA SER A 6 -7.67 -25.02 -17.15
C SER A 6 -8.08 -26.28 -16.38
N ASP A 7 -8.97 -27.11 -16.96
CA ASP A 7 -9.39 -28.37 -16.33
C ASP A 7 -8.19 -29.28 -15.98
N ASP A 8 -7.14 -29.27 -16.80
CA ASP A 8 -5.95 -30.07 -16.58
C ASP A 8 -5.03 -29.52 -15.49
N GLU A 9 -4.98 -28.20 -15.33
CA GLU A 9 -4.28 -27.55 -14.21
C GLU A 9 -5.04 -27.76 -12.90
N LEU A 10 -6.37 -27.63 -12.93
CA LEU A 10 -7.21 -27.86 -11.76
C LEU A 10 -7.06 -29.29 -11.23
N LYS A 11 -6.97 -30.30 -12.11
CA LYS A 11 -6.69 -31.71 -11.73
C LYS A 11 -5.36 -31.90 -11.00
N ARG A 12 -4.41 -30.98 -11.13
CA ARG A 12 -3.09 -31.02 -10.45
C ARG A 12 -3.12 -30.35 -9.09
N THR A 13 -4.24 -29.76 -8.70
CA THR A 13 -4.42 -29.12 -7.40
C THR A 13 -5.31 -29.96 -6.49
N ALA A 14 -5.19 -29.74 -5.19
CA ALA A 14 -6.10 -30.29 -4.19
C ALA A 14 -6.65 -29.15 -3.34
N PRO A 15 -7.94 -29.19 -2.93
CA PRO A 15 -8.51 -28.15 -2.07
C PRO A 15 -7.71 -27.99 -0.77
N ALA A 16 -7.39 -26.75 -0.40
CA ALA A 16 -6.53 -26.46 0.73
C ALA A 16 -7.11 -26.95 2.06
N GLU A 17 -8.43 -26.93 2.21
CA GLU A 17 -9.15 -27.46 3.37
C GLU A 17 -8.98 -28.98 3.58
N ILE A 18 -8.56 -29.69 2.52
CA ILE A 18 -8.29 -31.14 2.51
C ILE A 18 -6.78 -31.40 2.61
N ALA A 19 -5.98 -30.78 1.74
CA ALA A 19 -4.59 -31.16 1.52
C ALA A 19 -3.58 -30.35 2.32
N ALA A 20 -3.91 -29.11 2.72
CA ALA A 20 -2.94 -28.25 3.40
C ALA A 20 -2.69 -28.72 4.84
N TYR A 21 -1.46 -28.54 5.31
CA TYR A 21 -1.14 -28.67 6.72
C TYR A 21 -2.02 -27.72 7.55
N ARG A 22 -2.76 -28.28 8.51
CA ARG A 22 -3.63 -27.53 9.42
C ARG A 22 -2.80 -26.87 10.54
N GLY A 23 -2.04 -25.85 10.17
CA GLY A 23 -1.28 -24.99 11.06
C GLY A 23 -1.83 -23.55 11.12
N PRO A 24 -1.27 -22.70 11.99
CA PRO A 24 -1.64 -21.29 12.10
C PRO A 24 -1.29 -20.48 10.85
N VAL A 25 -0.20 -20.86 10.16
CA VAL A 25 0.26 -20.24 8.92
C VAL A 25 0.46 -21.33 7.86
N PRO A 26 -0.04 -21.14 6.62
CA PRO A 26 0.23 -22.08 5.54
C PRO A 26 1.73 -22.23 5.28
N THR A 27 2.18 -23.48 5.20
CA THR A 27 3.57 -23.84 4.88
C THR A 27 3.73 -24.18 3.40
N GLN A 28 2.74 -23.87 2.57
CA GLN A 28 2.78 -23.96 1.12
C GLN A 28 1.89 -22.82 0.60
N ILE A 29 2.23 -22.25 -0.56
CA ILE A 29 1.38 -21.25 -1.21
C ILE A 29 0.04 -21.91 -1.55
N VAL A 30 -1.06 -21.27 -1.15
CA VAL A 30 -2.42 -21.71 -1.48
C VAL A 30 -2.92 -20.87 -2.63
N SER A 31 -3.26 -21.52 -3.73
CA SER A 31 -3.85 -20.82 -4.87
C SER A 31 -5.27 -20.35 -4.58
N ASN A 32 -5.58 -19.14 -5.04
CA ASN A 32 -6.93 -18.58 -5.10
C ASN A 32 -7.67 -18.95 -6.41
N GLY A 33 -7.07 -19.81 -7.26
CA GLY A 33 -7.58 -20.17 -8.57
C GLY A 33 -7.02 -19.33 -9.73
N GLU A 34 -6.08 -18.40 -9.47
CA GLU A 34 -5.43 -17.59 -10.51
C GLU A 34 -4.13 -18.20 -11.04
N TYR A 35 -3.42 -18.97 -10.20
CA TYR A 35 -2.16 -19.63 -10.54
C TYR A 35 -2.08 -21.05 -10.00
N ASN A 36 -1.22 -21.89 -10.57
CA ASN A 36 -0.85 -23.15 -9.93
C ASN A 36 0.16 -22.87 -8.82
N PRO A 37 -0.12 -23.27 -7.57
CA PRO A 37 0.83 -23.01 -6.49
C PRO A 37 2.07 -23.86 -6.70
N MET A 38 3.25 -23.29 -6.39
CA MET A 38 4.47 -24.09 -6.36
C MET A 38 4.34 -25.26 -5.36
N PRO A 39 4.99 -26.41 -5.65
CA PRO A 39 5.15 -27.46 -4.66
C PRO A 39 5.81 -26.90 -3.39
N GLN A 40 5.46 -27.50 -2.24
CA GLN A 40 6.09 -27.14 -0.98
C GLN A 40 7.62 -27.29 -1.07
N THR A 41 8.35 -26.20 -0.82
CA THR A 41 9.81 -26.18 -0.90
C THR A 41 10.44 -27.02 0.23
N ARG A 42 11.75 -27.25 0.15
CA ARG A 42 12.48 -27.98 1.21
C ARG A 42 12.44 -27.19 2.53
N GLU A 43 12.62 -25.89 2.46
CA GLU A 43 12.62 -24.95 3.58
C GLU A 43 11.22 -24.84 4.18
N GLN A 44 10.19 -24.73 3.35
CA GLN A 44 8.80 -24.78 3.78
C GLN A 44 8.44 -26.09 4.52
N ARG A 45 8.91 -27.24 4.02
CA ARG A 45 8.79 -28.54 4.73
C ARG A 45 9.49 -28.54 6.08
N ARG A 46 10.65 -27.88 6.20
CA ARG A 46 11.38 -27.72 7.47
C ARG A 46 10.59 -26.86 8.45
N VAL A 47 9.99 -25.76 8.00
CA VAL A 47 9.10 -24.94 8.83
C VAL A 47 7.94 -25.79 9.35
N GLU A 48 7.26 -26.53 8.47
CA GLU A 48 6.14 -27.39 8.89
C GLU A 48 6.54 -28.43 9.93
N ALA A 49 7.67 -29.12 9.71
CA ALA A 49 8.19 -30.09 10.68
C ALA A 49 8.50 -29.41 12.02
N ARG A 50 9.08 -28.21 11.98
CA ARG A 50 9.41 -27.44 13.17
C ARG A 50 8.17 -26.94 13.92
N VAL A 51 7.11 -26.52 13.23
CA VAL A 51 5.82 -26.19 13.85
C VAL A 51 5.24 -27.41 14.56
N LYS A 52 5.30 -28.60 13.95
CA LYS A 52 4.82 -29.85 14.57
C LYS A 52 5.61 -30.21 15.84
N GLU A 53 6.92 -30.04 15.80
CA GLU A 53 7.81 -30.26 16.96
C GLU A 53 7.48 -29.30 18.09
N LEU A 54 7.46 -27.99 17.82
CA LEU A 54 7.10 -26.97 18.81
C LEU A 54 5.70 -27.19 19.38
N ALA A 55 4.72 -27.56 18.56
CA ALA A 55 3.38 -27.90 19.05
C ALA A 55 3.39 -29.13 19.97
N GLY A 56 4.19 -30.15 19.66
CA GLY A 56 4.37 -31.34 20.50
C GLY A 56 4.96 -31.00 21.87
N ASP A 57 5.98 -30.14 21.88
CA ASP A 57 6.72 -29.77 23.08
C ASP A 57 5.98 -28.74 23.96
N LEU A 58 5.24 -27.83 23.34
CA LEU A 58 4.67 -26.67 24.02
C LEU A 58 3.20 -26.85 24.36
N ALA A 59 2.39 -27.56 23.57
CA ALA A 59 0.97 -27.76 23.90
C ALA A 59 0.73 -28.36 25.30
N PRO A 60 1.52 -29.34 25.79
CA PRO A 60 1.38 -29.84 27.16
C PRO A 60 1.61 -28.77 28.23
N LYS A 61 2.50 -27.81 27.99
CA LYS A 61 2.78 -26.69 28.93
C LYS A 61 1.61 -25.73 29.04
N HIS A 62 0.77 -25.67 28.01
CA HIS A 62 -0.48 -24.91 28.00
C HIS A 62 -1.69 -25.71 28.48
N GLY A 63 -1.52 -27.01 28.78
CA GLY A 63 -2.61 -27.88 29.23
C GLY A 63 -3.69 -28.12 28.16
N VAL A 64 -3.34 -27.98 26.87
CA VAL A 64 -4.28 -28.11 25.75
C VAL A 64 -3.79 -29.13 24.72
N SER A 65 -4.68 -29.59 23.85
CA SER A 65 -4.28 -30.44 22.72
C SER A 65 -3.41 -29.65 21.72
N ARG A 66 -2.58 -30.35 20.94
CA ARG A 66 -1.78 -29.75 19.85
C ARG A 66 -2.62 -28.90 18.89
N ARG A 67 -3.84 -29.35 18.57
CA ARG A 67 -4.77 -28.64 17.69
C ARG A 67 -5.27 -27.33 18.32
N GLN A 68 -5.62 -27.35 19.61
CA GLN A 68 -6.02 -26.15 20.33
C GLN A 68 -4.85 -25.17 20.49
N PHE A 69 -3.64 -25.69 20.76
CA PHE A 69 -2.43 -24.88 20.82
C PHE A 69 -2.17 -24.16 19.49
N LEU A 70 -2.20 -24.88 18.36
CA LEU A 70 -1.98 -24.28 17.04
C LEU A 70 -3.10 -23.30 16.61
N ALA A 71 -4.26 -23.32 17.27
CA ALA A 71 -5.34 -22.37 17.04
C ALA A 71 -5.26 -21.12 17.95
N SER A 72 -4.25 -21.01 18.82
CA SER A 72 -4.08 -19.89 19.76
C SER A 72 -3.00 -18.91 19.31
N SER A 73 -2.91 -17.76 19.98
CA SER A 73 -1.83 -16.78 19.81
C SER A 73 -0.44 -17.41 20.04
N ALA A 74 -0.33 -18.35 20.99
CA ALA A 74 0.92 -19.06 21.26
C ALA A 74 1.27 -20.04 20.12
N GLY A 75 0.26 -20.63 19.47
CA GLY A 75 0.44 -21.41 18.25
C GLY A 75 0.95 -20.57 17.08
N MET A 76 0.41 -19.36 16.90
CA MET A 76 0.90 -18.40 15.91
C MET A 76 2.36 -17.99 16.19
N ALA A 77 2.69 -17.68 17.46
CA ALA A 77 4.06 -17.40 17.87
C ALA A 77 5.01 -18.58 17.57
N ALA A 78 4.56 -19.82 17.81
CA ALA A 78 5.34 -21.01 17.46
C ALA A 78 5.58 -21.14 15.94
N ALA A 79 4.62 -20.74 15.10
CA ALA A 79 4.81 -20.71 13.65
C ALA A 79 5.86 -19.68 13.21
N PHE A 80 5.83 -18.46 13.76
CA PHE A 80 6.85 -17.46 13.46
C PHE A 80 8.24 -17.84 13.99
N LEU A 81 8.33 -18.50 15.15
CA LEU A 81 9.59 -19.07 15.62
C LEU A 81 10.13 -20.13 14.67
N ALA A 82 9.26 -21.03 14.19
CA ALA A 82 9.64 -22.04 13.21
C ALA A 82 10.13 -21.42 11.88
N MET A 83 9.50 -20.33 11.43
CA MET A 83 9.97 -19.57 10.27
C MET A 83 11.33 -18.94 10.54
N ASN A 84 11.53 -18.36 11.72
CA ASN A 84 12.82 -17.79 12.09
C ASN A 84 13.95 -18.82 12.14
N ASP A 85 13.67 -20.01 12.66
CA ASP A 85 14.64 -21.12 12.73
C ASP A 85 15.10 -21.59 11.33
N VAL A 86 14.31 -21.35 10.28
CA VAL A 86 14.60 -21.80 8.92
C VAL A 86 15.11 -20.68 8.01
N PHE A 87 14.50 -19.51 8.07
CA PHE A 87 14.74 -18.39 7.16
C PHE A 87 15.58 -17.26 7.78
N GLY A 88 15.99 -17.38 9.04
CA GLY A 88 16.64 -16.32 9.80
C GLY A 88 15.61 -15.41 10.49
N GLN A 89 16.07 -14.41 11.24
CA GLN A 89 15.22 -13.59 12.10
C GLN A 89 14.37 -12.59 11.29
N VAL A 90 13.29 -13.07 10.68
CA VAL A 90 12.35 -12.29 9.85
C VAL A 90 11.21 -11.74 10.70
N PHE A 91 10.77 -12.47 11.72
CA PHE A 91 9.68 -12.08 12.60
C PHE A 91 10.18 -11.69 13.99
N GLU A 92 9.65 -10.62 14.55
CA GLU A 92 9.86 -10.27 15.95
C GLU A 92 8.96 -11.15 16.84
N VAL A 93 9.51 -12.26 17.32
CA VAL A 93 8.83 -13.20 18.21
C VAL A 93 9.82 -13.85 19.16
N THR A 94 9.42 -14.06 20.41
CA THR A 94 10.24 -14.71 21.43
C THR A 94 9.75 -16.13 21.72
N ARG A 95 10.66 -16.99 22.21
CA ARG A 95 10.29 -18.34 22.66
C ARG A 95 9.27 -18.30 23.82
N ALA A 96 9.29 -17.25 24.64
CA ALA A 96 8.35 -17.11 25.76
C ALA A 96 6.91 -16.96 25.29
N GLU A 97 6.66 -16.22 24.20
CA GLU A 97 5.31 -16.07 23.62
C GLU A 97 4.70 -17.42 23.22
N ALA A 98 5.50 -18.32 22.65
CA ALA A 98 5.04 -19.67 22.32
C ALA A 98 4.99 -20.60 23.54
N ALA A 99 5.97 -20.51 24.45
CA ALA A 99 6.18 -21.52 25.48
C ALA A 99 5.42 -21.29 26.78
N THR A 100 5.10 -20.05 27.12
CA THR A 100 4.51 -19.68 28.41
C THR A 100 3.05 -19.28 28.23
N PRO A 101 2.10 -19.97 28.91
CA PRO A 101 0.68 -19.62 28.84
C PRO A 101 0.40 -18.15 29.14
N GLY A 102 -0.43 -17.53 28.30
CA GLY A 102 -0.83 -16.13 28.42
C GLY A 102 0.16 -15.09 27.87
N VAL A 103 1.43 -15.41 27.62
CA VAL A 103 2.42 -14.40 27.16
C VAL A 103 2.10 -13.87 25.76
N ALA A 104 1.76 -14.74 24.80
CA ALA A 104 1.33 -14.29 23.47
C ALA A 104 0.04 -13.46 23.53
N ASP A 105 -0.91 -13.82 24.40
CA ASP A 105 -2.16 -13.06 24.57
C ASP A 105 -1.90 -11.69 25.20
N LEU A 106 -0.98 -11.60 26.17
CA LEU A 106 -0.53 -10.33 26.74
C LEU A 106 0.10 -9.42 25.68
N ARG A 107 0.90 -9.96 24.74
CA ARG A 107 1.44 -9.17 23.63
C ARG A 107 0.32 -8.67 22.72
N ALA A 108 -0.62 -9.54 22.33
CA ALA A 108 -1.77 -9.16 21.51
C ALA A 108 -2.62 -8.07 22.20
N GLN A 109 -2.90 -8.22 23.49
CA GLN A 109 -3.61 -7.22 24.29
C GLN A 109 -2.84 -5.90 24.38
N ALA A 110 -1.52 -5.96 24.61
CA ALA A 110 -0.66 -4.77 24.65
C ALA A 110 -0.64 -4.01 23.31
N LEU A 111 -0.80 -4.72 22.19
CA LEU A 111 -0.85 -4.14 20.85
C LEU A 111 -2.28 -3.83 20.35
N SER A 112 -3.33 -4.21 21.07
CA SER A 112 -4.73 -3.91 20.67
C SER A 112 -5.01 -2.41 20.52
N GLY A 113 -4.26 -1.57 21.25
CA GLY A 113 -4.30 -0.11 21.16
C GLY A 113 -3.26 0.50 20.22
N GLN A 114 -2.58 -0.29 19.37
CA GLN A 114 -1.49 0.18 18.54
C GLN A 114 -1.92 1.39 17.70
N PHE A 115 -1.08 2.41 17.71
CA PHE A 115 -1.27 3.58 16.88
C PHE A 115 -1.04 3.21 15.41
N ILE A 116 -2.08 3.36 14.60
CA ILE A 116 -2.06 3.08 13.16
C ILE A 116 -2.32 4.39 12.42
N VAL A 117 -1.41 4.70 11.50
CA VAL A 117 -1.56 5.82 10.56
C VAL A 117 -1.80 5.26 9.18
N ASP A 118 -2.95 5.58 8.59
CA ASP A 118 -3.13 5.40 7.15
C ASP A 118 -2.52 6.62 6.44
N ALA A 119 -1.36 6.39 5.81
CA ALA A 119 -0.56 7.46 5.22
C ALA A 119 -1.03 7.91 3.83
N GLN A 120 -2.09 7.32 3.26
CA GLN A 120 -2.59 7.73 1.94
C GLN A 120 -4.06 7.39 1.72
N THR A 121 -4.95 8.32 2.03
CA THR A 121 -6.38 8.13 1.84
C THR A 121 -6.99 9.14 0.86
N HIS A 122 -8.11 8.76 0.26
CA HIS A 122 -8.88 9.62 -0.64
C HIS A 122 -10.38 9.40 -0.41
N PHE A 123 -11.14 10.47 -0.60
CA PHE A 123 -12.56 10.42 -0.92
C PHE A 123 -12.82 11.41 -2.06
N VAL A 124 -14.01 11.36 -2.65
CA VAL A 124 -14.41 12.27 -3.73
C VAL A 124 -15.44 13.28 -3.26
N ARG A 125 -15.34 14.51 -3.77
CA ARG A 125 -16.32 15.59 -3.55
C ARG A 125 -17.75 15.16 -3.89
N ASP A 126 -18.73 15.77 -3.23
CA ASP A 126 -20.13 15.35 -3.32
C ASP A 126 -20.68 15.43 -4.74
N ASP A 127 -20.29 16.44 -5.51
CA ASP A 127 -20.68 16.65 -6.91
C ASP A 127 -19.86 15.82 -7.92
N PHE A 128 -18.92 14.99 -7.49
CA PHE A 128 -18.17 14.08 -8.36
C PHE A 128 -19.09 13.02 -8.98
N LYS A 129 -19.12 12.95 -10.31
CA LYS A 129 -20.02 12.10 -11.11
C LYS A 129 -19.30 11.12 -12.05
N GLN A 130 -17.97 11.03 -11.99
CA GLN A 130 -17.21 10.22 -12.93
C GLN A 130 -17.26 8.74 -12.58
N GLU A 131 -18.18 8.00 -13.21
CA GLU A 131 -18.39 6.58 -12.94
C GLU A 131 -17.20 5.69 -13.31
N GLY A 132 -16.27 6.15 -14.14
CA GLY A 132 -15.06 5.39 -14.48
C GLY A 132 -14.20 5.05 -13.25
N LEU A 133 -14.29 5.84 -12.16
CA LEU A 133 -13.60 5.51 -10.90
C LEU A 133 -14.14 4.21 -10.24
N LEU A 134 -15.35 3.77 -10.59
CA LEU A 134 -15.93 2.52 -10.11
C LEU A 134 -15.19 1.28 -10.63
N ASP A 135 -14.42 1.40 -11.71
CA ASP A 135 -13.69 0.27 -12.27
C ASP A 135 -12.64 -0.29 -11.29
N LEU A 136 -12.08 0.56 -10.42
CA LEU A 136 -11.24 0.13 -9.29
C LEU A 136 -11.98 -0.84 -8.36
N ALA A 137 -13.24 -0.52 -7.99
CA ALA A 137 -14.04 -1.35 -7.10
C ALA A 137 -14.60 -2.58 -7.79
N LYS A 138 -14.94 -2.50 -9.08
CA LYS A 138 -15.33 -3.66 -9.88
C LYS A 138 -14.20 -4.67 -9.96
N TYR A 139 -13.00 -4.22 -10.28
CA TYR A 139 -11.81 -5.07 -10.30
C TYR A 139 -11.52 -5.70 -8.93
N ALA A 140 -11.54 -4.90 -7.86
CA ALA A 140 -11.33 -5.43 -6.51
C ALA A 140 -12.41 -6.45 -6.12
N LYS A 141 -13.66 -6.24 -6.55
CA LYS A 141 -14.75 -7.21 -6.31
C LYS A 141 -14.55 -8.51 -7.07
N GLU A 142 -14.14 -8.41 -8.33
CA GLU A 142 -13.92 -9.55 -9.20
C GLU A 142 -12.73 -10.40 -8.75
N ASN A 143 -11.61 -9.76 -8.41
CA ASN A 143 -10.33 -10.45 -8.21
C ASN A 143 -9.96 -10.66 -6.74
N TRP A 144 -10.44 -9.82 -5.80
CA TRP A 144 -9.96 -9.84 -4.42
C TRP A 144 -11.04 -10.17 -3.39
N ASN A 145 -12.19 -9.49 -3.46
CA ASN A 145 -13.26 -9.64 -2.48
C ASN A 145 -14.65 -9.66 -3.16
N PRO A 146 -15.20 -10.83 -3.47
CA PRO A 146 -16.53 -10.94 -4.09
C PRO A 146 -17.67 -10.31 -3.25
N LYS A 147 -17.45 -10.11 -1.95
CA LYS A 147 -18.41 -9.47 -1.03
C LYS A 147 -18.24 -7.96 -0.93
N LEU A 148 -17.37 -7.35 -1.76
CA LEU A 148 -17.18 -5.89 -1.76
C LEU A 148 -18.50 -5.17 -2.05
N TRP A 149 -18.89 -4.33 -1.10
CA TRP A 149 -20.09 -3.49 -1.20
C TRP A 149 -19.84 -2.29 -2.14
N GLY A 150 -20.89 -1.79 -2.78
CA GLY A 150 -20.84 -0.51 -3.49
C GLY A 150 -19.94 -0.48 -4.75
N ALA A 151 -19.57 -1.63 -5.32
CA ALA A 151 -18.68 -1.68 -6.50
C ALA A 151 -19.25 -0.94 -7.73
N ASN A 152 -20.56 -0.72 -7.79
CA ASN A 152 -21.25 0.01 -8.86
C ASN A 152 -21.91 1.30 -8.35
N ASN A 153 -21.49 1.86 -7.21
CA ASN A 153 -22.09 3.06 -6.63
C ASN A 153 -21.01 4.02 -6.09
N LEU A 154 -20.97 5.24 -6.62
CA LEU A 154 -20.00 6.27 -6.22
C LEU A 154 -20.09 6.63 -4.73
N ALA A 155 -21.22 6.34 -4.05
CA ALA A 155 -21.36 6.44 -2.60
C ALA A 155 -20.22 5.74 -1.83
N ARG A 156 -19.62 4.68 -2.41
CA ARG A 156 -18.44 4.01 -1.86
C ARG A 156 -17.25 4.95 -1.60
N TYR A 157 -17.09 5.97 -2.45
CA TYR A 157 -15.98 6.91 -2.38
C TYR A 157 -16.39 8.27 -1.79
N LYS A 158 -17.64 8.45 -1.35
CA LYS A 158 -18.10 9.72 -0.75
C LYS A 158 -17.69 9.82 0.71
N PHE A 159 -17.73 11.05 1.23
CA PHE A 159 -17.26 11.41 2.56
C PHE A 159 -17.87 10.57 3.70
N GLU A 160 -19.18 10.28 3.65
CA GLU A 160 -19.85 9.48 4.69
C GLU A 160 -19.27 8.07 4.79
N ASN A 161 -19.10 7.39 3.66
CA ASN A 161 -18.51 6.06 3.64
C ASN A 161 -17.03 6.09 4.01
N TYR A 162 -16.30 7.13 3.57
CA TYR A 162 -14.91 7.36 3.97
C TYR A 162 -14.75 7.42 5.49
N LEU A 163 -15.60 8.20 6.19
CA LEU A 163 -15.54 8.30 7.66
C LEU A 163 -15.80 6.95 8.33
N LYS A 164 -16.79 6.20 7.83
CA LYS A 164 -17.14 4.89 8.35
C LYS A 164 -15.98 3.90 8.18
N GLU A 165 -15.49 3.73 6.96
CA GLU A 165 -14.43 2.76 6.65
C GLU A 165 -13.11 3.11 7.38
N ILE A 166 -12.72 4.39 7.40
CA ILE A 166 -11.45 4.79 8.02
C ILE A 166 -11.55 4.83 9.54
N PHE A 167 -12.56 5.46 10.13
CA PHE A 167 -12.55 5.74 11.57
C PHE A 167 -13.50 4.88 12.41
N VAL A 168 -14.35 4.04 11.80
CA VAL A 168 -15.29 3.17 12.53
C VAL A 168 -14.96 1.70 12.29
N ASP A 169 -14.80 1.30 11.03
CA ASP A 169 -14.63 -0.10 10.65
C ASP A 169 -13.17 -0.54 10.53
N SER A 170 -12.22 0.38 10.75
CA SER A 170 -10.79 0.07 10.78
C SER A 170 -10.15 0.53 12.07
N ASP A 171 -9.01 -0.08 12.39
CA ASP A 171 -8.15 0.32 13.49
C ASP A 171 -7.36 1.60 13.19
N THR A 172 -7.72 2.43 12.21
CA THR A 172 -6.96 3.64 11.86
C THR A 172 -7.15 4.73 12.93
N LYS A 173 -6.02 5.24 13.46
CA LYS A 173 -6.00 6.30 14.48
C LYS A 173 -5.81 7.67 13.84
N VAL A 174 -4.99 7.76 12.80
CA VAL A 174 -4.81 8.98 12.01
C VAL A 174 -4.80 8.62 10.54
N ALA A 175 -5.45 9.41 9.71
CA ALA A 175 -5.37 9.27 8.26
C ALA A 175 -4.76 10.51 7.62
N LEU A 176 -4.09 10.36 6.49
CA LEU A 176 -3.54 11.44 5.69
C LEU A 176 -4.29 11.55 4.36
N LEU A 177 -5.16 12.56 4.29
CA LEU A 177 -6.03 12.84 3.15
C LEU A 177 -5.26 13.50 2.00
N SER A 178 -5.48 12.99 0.80
CA SER A 178 -4.93 13.53 -0.44
C SER A 178 -6.04 13.86 -1.44
N GLY A 179 -5.72 14.73 -2.39
CA GLY A 179 -6.43 14.87 -3.66
C GLY A 179 -5.63 14.21 -4.78
N ALA A 180 -6.17 14.24 -5.99
CA ALA A 180 -5.48 13.86 -7.22
C ALA A 180 -5.86 14.86 -8.32
N PRO A 181 -4.89 15.46 -9.02
CA PRO A 181 -5.15 16.40 -10.11
C PRO A 181 -5.42 15.62 -11.40
N PHE A 182 -6.31 16.15 -12.23
CA PHE A 182 -6.58 15.62 -13.57
C PHE A 182 -6.49 16.73 -14.61
N ASP A 183 -6.28 16.34 -15.86
CA ASP A 183 -6.33 17.30 -16.97
C ASP A 183 -7.74 17.88 -17.13
N ASP A 184 -8.78 17.07 -16.88
CA ASP A 184 -10.17 17.49 -16.74
C ASP A 184 -10.51 17.77 -15.26
N PRO A 185 -10.74 19.02 -14.85
CA PRO A 185 -11.02 19.37 -13.45
C PRO A 185 -12.31 18.76 -12.87
N THR A 186 -13.18 18.18 -13.71
CA THR A 186 -14.35 17.43 -13.23
C THR A 186 -13.97 16.07 -12.63
N TRP A 187 -12.74 15.60 -12.90
CA TRP A 187 -12.14 14.42 -12.31
C TRP A 187 -11.32 14.71 -11.05
N ASP A 188 -11.03 15.97 -10.73
CA ASP A 188 -10.33 16.31 -9.49
C ASP A 188 -11.11 15.76 -8.28
N LEU A 189 -10.47 14.89 -7.49
CA LEU A 189 -11.14 14.22 -6.36
C LEU A 189 -11.54 15.24 -5.29
N LEU A 190 -10.58 16.07 -4.87
CA LEU A 190 -10.71 17.14 -3.90
C LEU A 190 -9.73 18.27 -4.25
N THR A 191 -10.14 19.51 -4.05
CA THR A 191 -9.24 20.67 -4.06
C THR A 191 -8.44 20.77 -2.76
N ASN A 192 -7.36 21.56 -2.76
CA ASN A 192 -6.59 21.84 -1.54
C ASN A 192 -7.45 22.46 -0.41
N ASP A 193 -8.40 23.34 -0.77
CA ASP A 193 -9.35 23.91 0.19
C ASP A 193 -10.30 22.86 0.77
N GLN A 194 -10.78 21.92 -0.05
CA GLN A 194 -11.64 20.83 0.42
C GLN A 194 -10.89 19.86 1.34
N ILE A 195 -9.62 19.55 1.04
CA ILE A 195 -8.76 18.75 1.92
C ILE A 195 -8.57 19.45 3.27
N ALA A 196 -8.21 20.74 3.25
CA ALA A 196 -8.03 21.53 4.46
C ALA A 196 -9.33 21.63 5.28
N ALA A 197 -10.47 21.82 4.63
CA ALA A 197 -11.78 21.88 5.27
C ALA A 197 -12.19 20.54 5.90
N ALA A 198 -11.97 19.40 5.21
CA ALA A 198 -12.22 18.07 5.74
C ALA A 198 -11.33 17.78 6.96
N ARG A 199 -10.03 18.09 6.85
CA ARG A 199 -9.06 17.99 7.95
C ARG A 199 -9.52 18.76 9.18
N LEU A 200 -9.89 20.03 9.01
CA LEU A 200 -10.36 20.87 10.09
C LEU A 200 -11.65 20.33 10.72
N SER A 201 -12.61 19.92 9.88
CA SER A 201 -13.92 19.45 10.33
C SER A 201 -13.81 18.16 11.14
N ILE A 202 -13.06 17.17 10.64
CA ILE A 202 -12.85 15.90 11.32
C ILE A 202 -12.11 16.11 12.65
N ASN A 203 -11.05 16.91 12.65
CA ASN A 203 -10.27 17.16 13.87
C ASN A 203 -11.07 17.92 14.93
N LYS A 204 -11.90 18.88 14.49
CA LYS A 204 -12.81 19.61 15.38
C LYS A 204 -13.85 18.69 16.00
N PHE A 205 -14.48 17.84 15.19
CA PHE A 205 -15.46 16.87 15.67
C PHE A 205 -14.85 15.88 16.66
N ALA A 206 -13.66 15.36 16.35
CA ALA A 206 -12.96 14.40 17.18
C ALA A 206 -12.28 14.99 18.42
N GLY A 207 -12.23 16.33 18.55
CA GLY A 207 -11.49 17.01 19.63
C GLY A 207 -9.98 16.68 19.65
N SER A 208 -9.44 16.15 18.55
CA SER A 208 -8.07 15.63 18.45
C SER A 208 -7.62 15.59 16.99
N ARG A 209 -6.31 15.42 16.75
CA ARG A 209 -5.76 15.33 15.39
C ARG A 209 -5.94 13.90 14.84
N ARG A 210 -7.04 13.67 14.12
CA ARG A 210 -7.41 12.39 13.49
C ARG A 210 -7.20 12.38 11.98
N LEU A 211 -7.18 13.56 11.35
CA LEU A 211 -6.90 13.72 9.94
C LEU A 211 -5.73 14.68 9.74
N LEU A 212 -4.81 14.29 8.87
CA LEU A 212 -3.79 15.10 8.25
C LEU A 212 -4.21 15.37 6.80
N GLY A 213 -3.67 16.41 6.18
CA GLY A 213 -4.01 16.79 4.81
C GLY A 213 -2.78 17.22 4.01
N HIS A 214 -2.66 16.66 2.82
CA HIS A 214 -1.72 17.17 1.81
C HIS A 214 -2.20 18.49 1.22
N ALA A 215 -1.26 19.27 0.68
CA ALA A 215 -1.55 20.14 -0.46
C ALA A 215 -1.01 19.48 -1.74
N VAL A 216 -1.87 19.36 -2.75
CA VAL A 216 -1.49 18.92 -4.09
C VAL A 216 -0.82 20.10 -4.81
N PHE A 217 0.40 19.88 -5.31
CA PHE A 217 1.10 20.84 -6.17
C PHE A 217 1.14 20.31 -7.62
N THR A 218 1.01 21.22 -8.58
CA THR A 218 0.79 20.87 -10.00
C THR A 218 1.76 21.62 -10.91
N PRO A 219 3.05 21.22 -10.96
CA PRO A 219 4.03 21.85 -11.85
C PRO A 219 3.52 21.97 -13.29
N LYS A 220 3.89 23.07 -13.96
CA LYS A 220 3.41 23.48 -15.30
C LYS A 220 1.97 23.98 -15.40
N LYS A 221 1.09 23.74 -14.42
CA LYS A 221 -0.25 24.35 -14.40
C LYS A 221 -0.12 25.86 -14.18
N GLN A 222 -0.89 26.66 -14.90
CA GLN A 222 -0.88 28.12 -14.69
C GLN A 222 -1.21 28.44 -13.23
N GLY A 223 -0.39 29.28 -12.58
CA GLY A 223 -0.60 29.71 -11.20
C GLY A 223 -0.15 28.72 -10.12
N TRP A 224 0.52 27.62 -10.47
CA TRP A 224 0.83 26.55 -9.51
C TRP A 224 1.78 26.98 -8.38
N MET A 225 2.70 27.91 -8.64
CA MET A 225 3.64 28.40 -7.63
C MET A 225 2.97 29.40 -6.68
N GLU A 226 2.07 30.21 -7.19
CA GLU A 226 1.20 31.10 -6.40
C GLU A 226 0.28 30.28 -5.50
N GLU A 227 -0.24 29.14 -5.98
CA GLU A 227 -1.00 28.21 -5.16
C GLU A 227 -0.16 27.56 -4.07
N VAL A 228 1.12 27.24 -4.33
CA VAL A 228 2.06 26.80 -3.28
C VAL A 228 2.21 27.87 -2.20
N ASP A 229 2.44 29.13 -2.59
CA ASP A 229 2.57 30.25 -1.65
C ASP A 229 1.29 30.46 -0.84
N ARG A 230 0.12 30.37 -1.49
CA ARG A 230 -1.18 30.43 -0.81
C ARG A 230 -1.34 29.27 0.16
N ALA A 231 -1.06 28.04 -0.25
CA ALA A 231 -1.20 26.85 0.58
C ALA A 231 -0.33 26.94 1.85
N ILE A 232 0.91 27.42 1.73
CA ILE A 232 1.78 27.68 2.89
C ILE A 232 1.16 28.73 3.82
N ALA A 233 0.71 29.86 3.27
CA ALA A 233 0.22 30.98 4.05
C ALA A 233 -1.12 30.69 4.76
N THR A 234 -2.05 30.04 4.07
CA THR A 234 -3.46 29.94 4.49
C THR A 234 -3.86 28.53 4.90
N LEU A 235 -3.50 27.51 4.12
CA LEU A 235 -3.97 26.13 4.32
C LEU A 235 -3.12 25.36 5.32
N LYS A 236 -1.81 25.67 5.38
CA LYS A 236 -0.83 25.04 6.27
C LYS A 236 -0.94 23.51 6.21
N PRO A 237 -0.67 22.90 5.05
CA PRO A 237 -0.77 21.45 4.88
C PRO A 237 0.25 20.72 5.75
N ASP A 238 0.00 19.44 6.01
CA ASP A 238 0.90 18.59 6.79
C ASP A 238 2.05 18.05 5.94
N SER A 239 1.85 17.97 4.63
CA SER A 239 2.80 17.48 3.64
C SER A 239 2.36 17.88 2.22
N TRP A 240 3.20 17.62 1.22
CA TRP A 240 2.91 17.87 -0.18
C TRP A 240 2.59 16.59 -0.94
N LYS A 241 1.71 16.68 -1.92
CA LYS A 241 1.41 15.59 -2.86
C LYS A 241 1.69 16.02 -4.30
N GLY A 242 2.49 15.24 -5.01
CA GLY A 242 2.79 15.44 -6.43
C GLY A 242 2.47 14.21 -7.29
N TYR A 243 2.19 14.47 -8.57
CA TYR A 243 1.96 13.46 -9.60
C TYR A 243 2.85 13.80 -10.80
N THR A 244 3.96 13.08 -10.96
CA THR A 244 4.96 13.36 -12.01
C THR A 244 4.48 12.97 -13.40
N ILE A 245 3.48 12.10 -13.49
CA ILE A 245 2.76 11.78 -14.74
C ILE A 245 1.67 12.81 -15.09
N GLY A 246 1.42 13.78 -14.20
CA GLY A 246 0.35 14.76 -14.36
C GLY A 246 -1.01 14.18 -13.99
N ASP A 247 -1.70 13.64 -14.99
CA ASP A 247 -2.97 12.92 -14.81
C ASP A 247 -2.69 11.47 -14.39
N PRO A 248 -3.25 10.99 -13.26
CA PRO A 248 -2.91 9.69 -12.70
C PRO A 248 -3.60 8.50 -13.39
N LEU A 249 -4.65 8.72 -14.19
CA LEU A 249 -5.40 7.63 -14.82
C LEU A 249 -5.27 7.62 -16.34
N PHE A 250 -4.95 8.77 -16.95
CA PHE A 250 -4.88 8.92 -18.39
C PHE A 250 -3.59 9.60 -18.83
N PRO A 251 -3.01 9.25 -19.99
CA PRO A 251 -1.90 10.00 -20.54
C PRO A 251 -2.28 11.48 -20.68
N SER A 252 -1.55 12.36 -19.98
CA SER A 252 -1.86 13.79 -19.99
C SER A 252 -1.79 14.37 -21.40
N LYS A 253 -2.86 15.06 -21.79
CA LYS A 253 -2.97 15.85 -23.02
C LYS A 253 -2.45 17.27 -22.82
N LEU A 254 -2.39 17.74 -21.57
CA LEU A 254 -1.84 19.05 -21.20
C LEU A 254 -0.32 19.04 -21.00
N GLN A 255 0.34 17.90 -21.23
CA GLN A 255 1.78 17.72 -21.01
C GLN A 255 2.22 18.10 -19.59
N SER A 256 1.37 17.80 -18.61
CA SER A 256 1.54 18.14 -17.20
C SER A 256 2.52 17.22 -16.45
N TYR A 257 3.26 16.36 -17.17
CA TYR A 257 4.30 15.49 -16.61
C TYR A 257 5.62 16.24 -16.35
N TRP A 258 6.37 15.87 -15.33
CA TRP A 258 7.58 16.58 -14.87
C TRP A 258 8.52 15.67 -14.07
N TRP A 259 9.82 16.01 -14.05
CA TRP A 259 10.85 15.29 -13.31
C TRP A 259 11.07 15.88 -11.92
N LEU A 260 11.25 15.02 -10.90
CA LEU A 260 11.62 15.46 -9.54
C LEU A 260 12.92 16.28 -9.51
N ASP A 261 13.86 15.97 -10.38
CA ASP A 261 15.17 16.62 -10.43
C ASP A 261 15.27 17.76 -11.45
N ASP A 262 14.14 18.23 -11.97
CA ASP A 262 14.09 19.45 -12.80
C ASP A 262 14.39 20.69 -11.94
N ASP A 263 15.63 21.16 -12.08
CA ASP A 263 16.20 22.23 -11.26
C ASP A 263 15.59 23.62 -11.54
N LYS A 264 15.01 23.82 -12.72
CA LYS A 264 14.36 25.08 -13.08
C LYS A 264 12.90 25.07 -12.69
N LEU A 265 12.22 23.94 -12.83
CA LEU A 265 10.79 23.84 -12.58
C LEU A 265 10.47 23.58 -11.10
N VAL A 266 11.12 22.60 -10.46
CA VAL A 266 10.65 22.04 -9.18
C VAL A 266 11.51 22.49 -8.00
N TYR A 267 12.79 22.76 -8.19
CA TYR A 267 13.67 23.18 -7.08
C TYR A 267 13.22 24.49 -6.41
N PRO A 268 12.68 25.50 -7.12
CA PRO A 268 12.08 26.66 -6.46
C PRO A 268 10.92 26.30 -5.51
N PHE A 269 10.18 25.23 -5.79
CA PHE A 269 9.17 24.69 -4.87
C PHE A 269 9.84 24.04 -3.65
N TYR A 270 10.92 23.28 -3.84
CA TYR A 270 11.68 22.68 -2.74
C TYR A 270 12.27 23.73 -1.78
N GLU A 271 12.75 24.87 -2.30
CA GLU A 271 13.16 26.00 -1.47
C GLU A 271 12.02 26.50 -0.57
N LYS A 272 10.81 26.65 -1.12
CA LYS A 272 9.61 27.07 -0.37
C LYS A 272 9.18 26.02 0.66
N ALA A 273 9.23 24.74 0.31
CA ALA A 273 8.95 23.63 1.21
C ALA A 273 9.92 23.63 2.42
N VAL A 274 11.22 23.78 2.18
CA VAL A 274 12.24 23.88 3.22
C VAL A 274 12.06 25.15 4.06
N LYS A 275 11.84 26.30 3.43
CA LYS A 275 11.67 27.59 4.13
C LYS A 275 10.42 27.62 5.01
N SER A 276 9.33 26.96 4.59
CA SER A 276 8.09 26.86 5.36
C SER A 276 8.15 25.79 6.46
N GLY A 277 9.13 24.88 6.43
CA GLY A 277 9.22 23.74 7.33
C GLY A 277 8.30 22.56 6.97
N ILE A 278 7.59 22.63 5.83
CA ILE A 278 6.74 21.56 5.32
C ILE A 278 7.58 20.70 4.37
N THR A 279 8.46 19.87 4.94
CA THR A 279 9.53 19.19 4.21
C THR A 279 9.20 17.78 3.73
N THR A 280 8.00 17.28 3.98
CA THR A 280 7.57 15.97 3.47
C THR A 280 6.91 16.13 2.11
N VAL A 281 7.51 15.54 1.08
CA VAL A 281 7.03 15.60 -0.31
C VAL A 281 6.73 14.19 -0.79
N CYS A 282 5.44 13.88 -0.91
CA CYS A 282 4.96 12.57 -1.31
C CYS A 282 4.62 12.55 -2.81
N ILE A 283 5.17 11.62 -3.57
CA ILE A 283 4.99 11.57 -5.03
C ILE A 283 4.33 10.26 -5.43
N HIS A 284 3.36 10.34 -6.33
CA HIS A 284 2.83 9.17 -7.02
C HIS A 284 3.85 8.66 -8.05
N LYS A 285 4.33 7.42 -7.87
CA LYS A 285 5.22 6.69 -8.79
C LYS A 285 4.67 5.28 -9.01
N GLY A 286 4.90 4.70 -10.18
CA GLY A 286 4.35 3.40 -10.56
C GLY A 286 2.90 3.46 -11.06
N LEU A 287 2.18 2.35 -10.89
CA LEU A 287 0.79 2.12 -11.27
C LEU A 287 0.46 2.48 -12.74
N LEU A 288 1.11 1.79 -13.68
CA LEU A 288 0.82 1.89 -15.10
C LEU A 288 0.29 0.56 -15.67
N PRO A 289 -0.55 0.59 -16.73
CA PRO A 289 -1.09 -0.61 -17.36
C PRO A 289 0.01 -1.46 -18.01
N ALA A 290 -0.25 -2.75 -18.25
CA ALA A 290 0.74 -3.67 -18.84
C ALA A 290 1.37 -3.16 -20.15
N ASP A 291 0.61 -2.43 -20.97
CA ASP A 291 0.99 -1.91 -22.28
C ASP A 291 1.53 -0.47 -22.25
N TYR A 292 1.95 0.02 -21.07
CA TYR A 292 2.32 1.42 -20.83
C TYR A 292 3.34 2.00 -21.81
N GLU A 293 4.24 1.19 -22.39
CA GLU A 293 5.21 1.68 -23.37
C GLU A 293 4.53 2.16 -24.66
N THR A 294 3.40 1.56 -25.00
CA THR A 294 2.57 1.91 -26.15
C THR A 294 1.39 2.81 -25.79
N SER A 295 0.76 2.63 -24.63
CA SER A 295 -0.41 3.41 -24.21
C SER A 295 -0.04 4.75 -23.56
N TRP A 296 1.19 4.88 -23.02
CA TRP A 296 1.74 6.10 -22.40
C TRP A 296 3.09 6.52 -23.03
N PRO A 297 3.20 6.60 -24.37
CA PRO A 297 4.48 6.80 -25.04
C PRO A 297 5.12 8.13 -24.64
N GLY A 298 6.37 8.08 -24.16
CA GLY A 298 7.11 9.26 -23.69
C GLY A 298 6.62 9.85 -22.36
N VAL A 299 5.56 9.29 -21.74
CA VAL A 299 5.03 9.75 -20.44
C VAL A 299 5.32 8.73 -19.33
N TRP A 300 5.34 7.44 -19.65
CA TRP A 300 5.52 6.39 -18.63
C TRP A 300 6.82 6.52 -17.83
N GLU A 301 7.87 7.08 -18.43
CA GLU A 301 9.15 7.25 -17.75
C GLU A 301 9.04 8.14 -16.50
N TYR A 302 8.10 9.09 -16.49
CA TYR A 302 7.85 9.98 -15.36
C TYR A 302 7.23 9.26 -14.16
N ALA A 303 6.65 8.06 -14.36
CA ALA A 303 6.20 7.19 -13.27
C ALA A 303 7.34 6.40 -12.61
N THR A 304 8.52 6.34 -13.23
CA THR A 304 9.70 5.65 -12.68
C THR A 304 10.44 6.52 -11.66
N VAL A 305 11.41 5.95 -10.95
CA VAL A 305 12.19 6.63 -9.91
C VAL A 305 13.54 7.16 -10.38
N LYS A 306 13.76 7.26 -11.70
CA LYS A 306 15.06 7.66 -12.27
C LYS A 306 15.51 9.07 -11.87
N ASP A 307 14.56 9.94 -11.54
CA ASP A 307 14.74 11.34 -11.13
C ASP A 307 14.94 11.51 -9.61
N LEU A 308 14.62 10.48 -8.81
CA LEU A 308 14.61 10.61 -7.35
C LEU A 308 16.02 10.71 -6.75
N GLY A 309 16.98 9.93 -7.25
CA GLY A 309 18.33 9.86 -6.67
C GLY A 309 19.05 11.22 -6.66
N LYS A 310 18.98 11.96 -7.78
CA LYS A 310 19.52 13.32 -7.87
C LYS A 310 18.73 14.30 -7.00
N ALA A 311 17.39 14.30 -7.09
CA ALA A 311 16.56 15.20 -6.30
C ALA A 311 16.79 15.05 -4.78
N ALA A 312 16.88 13.82 -4.28
CA ALA A 312 17.15 13.52 -2.87
C ALA A 312 18.54 13.99 -2.43
N LYS A 313 19.56 13.83 -3.29
CA LYS A 313 20.92 14.28 -3.03
C LYS A 313 21.05 15.80 -3.00
N ASP A 314 20.39 16.48 -3.94
CA ASP A 314 20.41 17.93 -4.04
C ASP A 314 19.57 18.60 -2.93
N TRP A 315 18.54 17.91 -2.43
CA TRP A 315 17.63 18.40 -1.39
C TRP A 315 17.55 17.49 -0.14
N PRO A 316 18.65 17.33 0.60
CA PRO A 316 18.72 16.40 1.75
C PRO A 316 17.83 16.81 2.94
N LYS A 317 17.24 18.02 2.90
CA LYS A 317 16.30 18.50 3.91
C LYS A 317 14.86 18.08 3.64
N ILE A 318 14.57 17.50 2.47
CA ILE A 318 13.24 17.03 2.08
C ILE A 318 13.12 15.54 2.35
N ASN A 319 12.01 15.15 2.98
CA ASN A 319 11.62 13.75 3.12
C ASN A 319 10.78 13.36 1.90
N PHE A 320 11.41 12.72 0.90
CA PHE A 320 10.72 12.20 -0.26
C PHE A 320 10.02 10.87 0.07
N VAL A 321 8.72 10.78 -0.20
CA VAL A 321 7.92 9.56 0.02
C VAL A 321 7.31 9.11 -1.29
N MET A 322 7.78 7.98 -1.83
CA MET A 322 7.24 7.43 -3.08
C MET A 322 6.05 6.53 -2.80
N TYR A 323 4.85 7.04 -3.09
CA TYR A 323 3.65 6.23 -2.98
C TYR A 323 3.67 5.07 -3.97
N HIS A 324 2.99 3.99 -3.57
CA HIS A 324 2.99 2.69 -4.26
C HIS A 324 4.37 2.03 -4.38
N GLY A 325 5.42 2.58 -3.74
CA GLY A 325 6.77 2.01 -3.80
C GLY A 325 7.31 1.90 -5.22
N ALA A 326 6.84 2.76 -6.13
CA ALA A 326 7.09 2.67 -7.57
C ALA A 326 6.67 1.34 -8.21
N LEU A 327 5.75 0.59 -7.62
CA LEU A 327 5.26 -0.67 -8.17
C LEU A 327 4.61 -0.43 -9.55
N ARG A 328 5.15 -1.04 -10.61
CA ARG A 328 4.64 -0.84 -11.98
C ARG A 328 3.17 -1.28 -12.18
N PRO A 329 2.75 -2.50 -11.82
CA PRO A 329 1.43 -3.02 -12.18
C PRO A 329 0.24 -2.16 -11.71
N PHE A 330 -0.76 -1.99 -12.58
CA PHE A 330 -2.04 -1.37 -12.24
C PHE A 330 -3.22 -2.22 -12.72
N MET A 331 -4.03 -2.70 -11.77
CA MET A 331 -5.18 -3.58 -12.06
C MET A 331 -4.80 -4.81 -12.90
N GLU A 332 -3.65 -5.38 -12.59
CA GLU A 332 -3.14 -6.61 -13.20
C GLU A 332 -3.03 -7.71 -12.16
N LYS A 333 -3.19 -8.95 -12.60
CA LYS A 333 -2.91 -10.10 -11.75
C LYS A 333 -1.42 -10.21 -11.45
N PRO A 334 -1.05 -10.73 -10.27
CA PRO A 334 0.36 -10.79 -9.87
C PRO A 334 1.18 -11.82 -10.65
N ASP A 335 0.57 -12.75 -11.40
CA ASP A 335 1.23 -13.93 -11.97
C ASP A 335 2.47 -13.59 -12.79
N ALA A 336 2.36 -12.64 -13.71
CA ALA A 336 3.46 -12.24 -14.58
C ALA A 336 4.61 -11.59 -13.80
N VAL A 337 4.28 -10.74 -12.82
CA VAL A 337 5.24 -10.03 -11.98
C VAL A 337 5.94 -10.98 -11.03
N LEU A 338 5.19 -11.94 -10.47
CA LEU A 338 5.73 -12.99 -9.62
C LEU A 338 6.69 -13.88 -10.40
N ALA A 339 6.31 -14.31 -11.62
CA ALA A 339 7.19 -15.10 -12.47
C ALA A 339 8.49 -14.36 -12.83
N GLU A 340 8.42 -13.06 -13.12
CA GLU A 340 9.61 -12.23 -13.34
C GLU A 340 10.47 -12.14 -12.08
N PHE A 341 9.86 -11.92 -10.91
CA PHE A 341 10.56 -11.85 -9.63
C PHE A 341 11.24 -13.17 -9.28
N GLU A 342 10.58 -14.32 -9.48
CA GLU A 342 11.17 -15.64 -9.21
C GLU A 342 12.39 -15.93 -10.09
N GLN A 343 12.40 -15.43 -11.32
CA GLN A 343 13.51 -15.60 -12.26
C GLN A 343 14.67 -14.64 -12.00
N THR A 344 14.36 -13.39 -11.65
CA THR A 344 15.34 -12.29 -11.64
C THR A 344 15.70 -11.78 -10.25
N GLY A 345 14.87 -12.08 -9.24
CA GLY A 345 14.92 -11.45 -7.92
C GLY A 345 14.53 -9.97 -7.92
N ARG A 346 13.98 -9.45 -9.02
CA ARG A 346 13.65 -8.02 -9.18
C ARG A 346 12.15 -7.80 -9.31
N ILE A 347 11.68 -6.72 -8.70
CA ILE A 347 10.35 -6.15 -8.92
C ILE A 347 10.55 -4.86 -9.68
N LYS A 348 10.01 -4.78 -10.90
CA LYS A 348 10.18 -3.64 -11.80
C LYS A 348 9.92 -2.30 -11.11
N TRP A 349 10.89 -1.39 -11.21
CA TRP A 349 10.96 -0.05 -10.59
C TRP A 349 11.02 0.00 -9.06
N ALA A 350 10.34 -0.91 -8.35
CA ALA A 350 10.44 -1.01 -6.90
C ALA A 350 11.87 -1.41 -6.45
N THR A 351 12.51 -2.34 -7.17
CA THR A 351 13.92 -2.66 -6.92
C THR A 351 14.83 -1.47 -7.26
N ASP A 352 14.52 -0.70 -8.31
CA ASP A 352 15.32 0.47 -8.67
C ASP A 352 15.25 1.54 -7.56
N LEU A 353 14.08 1.72 -6.94
CA LEU A 353 13.88 2.59 -5.77
C LEU A 353 14.74 2.14 -4.58
N ALA A 354 14.72 0.83 -4.27
CA ALA A 354 15.50 0.26 -3.17
C ALA A 354 17.03 0.37 -3.39
N GLU A 355 17.48 0.41 -4.64
CA GLU A 355 18.90 0.53 -5.01
C GLU A 355 19.43 1.97 -5.01
N ILE A 356 18.57 2.99 -4.86
CA ILE A 356 19.02 4.39 -4.91
C ILE A 356 20.12 4.70 -3.90
N PRO A 357 20.03 4.31 -2.61
CA PRO A 357 21.09 4.60 -1.64
C PRO A 357 22.46 4.02 -2.01
N SER A 358 22.51 2.82 -2.61
CA SER A 358 23.78 2.23 -3.04
C SER A 358 24.36 2.89 -4.30
N LYS A 359 23.49 3.46 -5.16
CA LYS A 359 23.88 4.14 -6.41
C LYS A 359 24.27 5.60 -6.21
N HIS A 360 23.65 6.30 -5.26
CA HIS A 360 23.77 7.76 -5.12
C HIS A 360 24.48 8.22 -3.83
N GLY A 361 24.71 7.30 -2.88
CA GLY A 361 25.14 7.59 -1.52
C GLY A 361 23.96 8.00 -0.64
#